data_AF-A0A9C7Z6M2-F1
#
_entry.id   AF-A0A9C7Z6M2-F1
#
_cell.length_a   1.000
_cell.length_b   1.000
_cell.length_c   1.000
_cell.angle_alpha   90.00
_cell.angle_beta   90.00
_cell.angle_gamma   90.00
#
_symmetry.space_group_name_H-M   'P 1'
#
loop_
_entity.id
_entity.type
_entity.pdbx_description
1 polymer ?
#
loop_
_entity_poly.entity_id
_entity_poly.type
_entity_poly.pdbx_seq_one_letter_code
_entity_poly.pdbx_strand_id
1 'polypeptide(L)'
;MSDNAVIESGKDQDLGRRKIAKSQNRSISKSLTFLAIAVGLKPEPGWEHVGISGITRDSREVQEGYLFVAIKGFVADGQRIIADAVARGAAAVVACEDAPCSSVPLLRVH
;
A
#
# COMPACT_ATOMS: atom_id res chain seq x y z
N MET A 1 -14.38 63.93 8.78
CA MET A 1 -15.15 62.93 8.03
C MET A 1 -14.10 61.94 7.52
N SER A 2 -13.59 61.01 8.34
CA SER A 2 -14.28 59.80 8.87
C SER A 2 -14.48 58.81 7.70
N ASP A 3 -14.08 57.54 7.68
CA ASP A 3 -13.59 56.55 8.66
C ASP A 3 -12.80 55.47 7.87
N ASN A 4 -11.65 54.98 8.30
CA ASN A 4 -11.40 53.84 9.19
C ASN A 4 -12.03 52.46 8.78
N ALA A 5 -11.12 51.50 8.52
CA ALA A 5 -11.15 50.05 8.75
C ALA A 5 -12.43 49.20 8.58
N VAL A 6 -12.38 48.21 7.68
CA VAL A 6 -12.87 46.80 7.85
C VAL A 6 -12.02 45.92 6.88
N ILE A 7 -11.00 45.18 7.33
CA ILE A 7 -10.97 43.79 7.86
C ILE A 7 -11.37 42.69 6.87
N GLU A 8 -10.44 41.74 6.76
CA GLU A 8 -10.38 40.46 6.07
C GLU A 8 -11.66 39.60 6.11
N SER A 9 -11.88 38.78 5.08
CA SER A 9 -12.17 37.34 5.23
C SER A 9 -12.39 36.68 3.88
N GLY A 10 -11.63 35.63 3.58
CA GLY A 10 -11.89 34.77 2.43
C GLY A 10 -10.71 33.88 2.10
N LYS A 11 -10.40 32.95 3.01
CA LYS A 11 -9.37 31.91 2.86
C LYS A 11 -9.58 31.12 1.55
N ASP A 12 -8.81 31.42 0.52
CA ASP A 12 -8.57 30.46 -0.56
C ASP A 12 -7.42 29.56 -0.12
N GLN A 13 -7.81 28.42 0.47
CA GLN A 13 -6.87 27.37 0.85
C GLN A 13 -6.46 26.60 -0.41
N ASP A 14 -5.64 27.23 -1.26
CA ASP A 14 -4.76 26.48 -2.15
C ASP A 14 -3.59 25.97 -1.31
N LEU A 15 -3.87 24.91 -0.54
CA LEU A 15 -2.88 24.01 0.00
C LEU A 15 -2.19 23.34 -1.18
N GLY A 16 -1.25 24.09 -1.75
CA GLY A 16 -0.32 23.65 -2.77
C GLY A 16 0.17 22.27 -2.39
N ARG A 17 -0.22 21.30 -3.24
CA ARG A 17 0.16 19.90 -3.19
C ARG A 17 1.63 19.81 -2.75
N ARG A 18 1.86 19.55 -1.47
CA ARG A 18 3.18 19.16 -0.97
C ARG A 18 3.56 17.94 -1.78
N LYS A 19 4.54 18.10 -2.67
CA LYS A 19 5.29 17.00 -3.25
C LYS A 19 5.92 16.26 -2.08
N ILE A 20 5.24 15.23 -1.58
CA ILE A 20 5.81 14.27 -0.64
C ILE A 20 6.79 13.46 -1.50
N ALA A 21 8.01 13.97 -1.60
CA ALA A 21 9.08 13.30 -2.28
C ALA A 21 9.40 11.99 -1.56
N LYS A 22 9.33 10.89 -2.32
CA LYS A 22 9.91 9.58 -2.07
C LYS A 22 9.40 8.87 -0.81
N SER A 23 8.23 8.22 -0.95
CA SER A 23 7.99 7.02 -0.15
C SER A 23 9.18 6.09 -0.36
N GLN A 24 9.84 5.76 0.74
CA GLN A 24 11.06 4.98 0.75
C GLN A 24 10.71 3.51 0.50
N ASN A 25 10.19 3.21 -0.69
CA ASN A 25 10.11 1.87 -1.24
C ASN A 25 11.54 1.41 -1.48
N ARG A 26 12.23 1.01 -0.41
CA ARG A 26 13.52 0.32 -0.51
C ARG A 26 13.25 -0.90 -1.37
N SER A 27 13.72 -0.86 -2.60
CA SER A 27 13.65 -1.99 -3.51
C SER A 27 14.43 -3.13 -2.85
N ILE A 28 13.69 -4.06 -2.28
CA ILE A 28 14.21 -5.30 -1.71
C ILE A 28 14.02 -6.28 -2.84
N SER A 29 15.09 -6.72 -3.51
CA SER A 29 15.04 -7.91 -4.37
C SER A 29 15.23 -9.13 -3.48
N LYS A 30 14.14 -9.70 -2.99
CA LYS A 30 14.12 -10.93 -2.17
C LYS A 30 12.93 -11.79 -2.55
N SER A 31 13.03 -13.09 -2.28
CA SER A 31 11.89 -14.00 -2.42
C SER A 31 10.86 -13.78 -1.32
N LEU A 32 9.61 -14.11 -1.63
CA LEU A 32 8.52 -14.08 -0.68
C LEU A 32 8.75 -15.02 0.51
N THR A 33 9.36 -16.19 0.27
CA THR A 33 9.79 -17.12 1.33
C THR A 33 10.72 -16.45 2.34
N PHE A 34 11.72 -15.70 1.87
CA PHE A 34 12.64 -14.99 2.77
C PHE A 34 11.90 -13.97 3.63
N LEU A 35 10.99 -13.20 3.03
CA LEU A 35 10.20 -12.21 3.75
C LEU A 35 9.29 -12.85 4.79
N ALA A 36 8.62 -13.96 4.46
CA ALA A 36 7.78 -14.70 5.39
C ALA A 36 8.58 -15.15 6.63
N ILE A 37 9.74 -15.77 6.43
CA ILE A 37 10.61 -16.22 7.54
C ILE A 37 11.09 -15.02 8.38
N ALA A 38 11.49 -13.92 7.73
CA ALA A 38 11.99 -12.73 8.42
C ALA A 38 10.95 -12.08 9.35
N VAL A 39 9.66 -12.25 9.06
CA VAL A 39 8.56 -11.75 9.91
C VAL A 39 7.95 -12.82 10.82
N GLY A 40 8.54 -14.02 10.88
CA GLY A 40 8.09 -15.12 11.73
C GLY A 40 6.88 -15.89 11.19
N LEU A 41 6.59 -15.77 9.89
CA LEU A 41 5.54 -16.54 9.22
C LEU A 41 6.11 -17.84 8.64
N LYS A 42 5.26 -18.86 8.58
CA LYS A 42 5.57 -20.10 7.86
C LYS A 42 5.36 -19.86 6.35
N PRO A 43 6.37 -20.06 5.49
CA PRO A 43 6.19 -19.97 4.05
C PRO A 43 5.40 -21.16 3.51
N GLU A 44 4.59 -20.92 2.48
CA GLU A 44 3.91 -21.98 1.73
C GLU A 44 4.71 -22.39 0.48
N PRO A 45 4.55 -23.63 -0.02
CA PRO A 45 5.23 -24.10 -1.23
C PRO A 45 4.96 -23.19 -2.44
N GLY A 46 5.97 -22.96 -3.27
CA GLY A 46 5.89 -22.13 -4.46
C GLY A 46 6.24 -20.65 -4.23
N TRP A 47 6.39 -20.21 -2.98
CA TRP A 47 6.79 -18.83 -2.66
C TRP A 47 8.28 -18.57 -2.93
N GLU A 48 9.08 -19.62 -3.09
CA GLU A 48 10.53 -19.54 -3.35
C GLU A 48 10.87 -18.79 -4.65
N HIS A 49 9.97 -18.82 -5.62
CA HIS A 49 10.15 -18.19 -6.93
C HIS A 49 9.45 -16.83 -7.05
N VAL A 50 8.69 -16.42 -6.03
CA VAL A 50 7.97 -15.15 -6.03
C VAL A 50 8.94 -14.04 -5.62
N GLY A 51 9.50 -13.36 -6.61
CA GLY A 51 10.36 -12.20 -6.40
C GLY A 51 9.55 -10.98 -6.00
N ILE A 52 9.91 -10.39 -4.86
CA ILE A 52 9.40 -9.08 -4.46
C ILE A 52 10.44 -8.03 -4.85
N SER A 53 9.99 -6.90 -5.40
CA SER A 53 10.81 -5.77 -5.86
C SER A 53 10.53 -4.47 -5.11
N GLY A 54 9.40 -4.43 -4.39
CA GLY A 54 8.93 -3.28 -3.63
C GLY A 54 7.80 -3.67 -2.67
N ILE A 55 7.49 -2.81 -1.70
CA ILE A 55 6.42 -3.02 -0.73
C ILE A 55 5.62 -1.73 -0.65
N THR A 56 4.29 -1.81 -0.75
CA THR A 56 3.43 -0.63 -0.56
C THR A 56 2.10 -0.99 0.10
N ARG A 57 1.50 -0.01 0.76
CA ARG A 57 0.14 -0.07 1.33
C ARG A 57 -0.87 0.76 0.52
N ASP A 58 -0.40 1.54 -0.46
CA ASP A 58 -1.26 2.31 -1.36
C ASP A 58 -1.40 1.53 -2.67
N SER A 59 -2.62 1.04 -2.97
CA SER A 59 -2.84 0.25 -4.19
C SER A 59 -2.51 1.03 -5.45
N ARG A 60 -2.59 2.36 -5.42
CA ARG A 60 -2.30 3.25 -6.55
C ARG A 60 -0.82 3.30 -6.91
N GLU A 61 0.06 2.94 -5.96
CA GLU A 61 1.51 2.88 -6.15
C GLU A 61 2.02 1.47 -6.48
N VAL A 62 1.12 0.47 -6.54
CA VAL A 62 1.51 -0.90 -6.87
C VAL A 62 2.04 -0.97 -8.29
N GLN A 63 3.17 -1.65 -8.44
CA GLN A 63 3.78 -2.00 -9.70
C GLN A 63 4.00 -3.51 -9.76
N GLU A 64 4.36 -4.01 -10.93
CA GLU A 64 4.75 -5.41 -11.11
C GLU A 64 5.86 -5.82 -10.12
N GLY A 65 5.66 -6.95 -9.45
CA GLY A 65 6.62 -7.46 -8.46
C GLY A 65 6.45 -6.89 -7.05
N TYR A 66 5.46 -6.03 -6.81
CA TYR A 66 5.29 -5.42 -5.48
C TYR A 66 4.53 -6.36 -4.52
N LEU A 67 4.91 -6.30 -3.24
CA LEU A 67 4.13 -6.82 -2.13
C LEU A 67 3.14 -5.75 -1.67
N PHE A 68 1.85 -6.02 -1.82
CA PHE A 68 0.81 -5.12 -1.35
C PHE A 68 0.39 -5.46 0.09
N VAL A 69 0.32 -4.45 0.96
CA VAL A 69 -0.04 -4.63 2.37
C VAL A 69 -1.48 -4.13 2.60
N ALA A 70 -2.40 -5.06 2.78
CA ALA A 70 -3.82 -4.82 3.06
C ALA A 70 -4.11 -4.93 4.57
N ILE A 71 -3.46 -4.10 5.39
CA ILE A 71 -3.84 -3.99 6.81
C ILE A 71 -5.14 -3.17 6.87
N LYS A 72 -6.17 -3.70 7.52
CA LYS A 72 -7.47 -3.04 7.69
C LYS A 72 -7.28 -1.69 8.38
N GLY A 73 -7.77 -0.62 7.75
CA GLY A 73 -7.89 0.72 8.32
C GLY A 73 -9.36 1.13 8.37
N PHE A 74 -9.68 2.23 9.06
CA PHE A 74 -11.04 2.69 9.37
C PHE A 74 -11.92 3.01 8.13
N VAL A 75 -11.40 2.91 6.90
CA VAL A 75 -12.14 3.24 5.68
C VAL A 75 -11.88 2.22 4.57
N ALA A 76 -12.99 1.74 4.00
CA ALA A 76 -13.21 1.08 2.71
C ALA A 76 -12.71 -0.36 2.50
N ASP A 77 -13.67 -1.24 2.18
CA ASP A 77 -13.62 -2.38 1.25
C ASP A 77 -12.22 -2.95 0.94
N GLY A 78 -11.55 -3.53 1.94
CA GLY A 78 -10.21 -4.09 1.77
C GLY A 78 -10.10 -5.09 0.61
N GLN A 79 -11.18 -5.83 0.31
CA GLN A 79 -11.24 -6.72 -0.85
C GLN A 79 -11.14 -5.98 -2.19
N ARG A 80 -11.79 -4.82 -2.33
CA ARG A 80 -11.73 -4.01 -3.56
C ARG A 80 -10.30 -3.48 -3.78
N ILE A 81 -9.65 -3.08 -2.69
CA ILE A 81 -8.28 -2.56 -2.74
C ILE A 81 -7.29 -3.68 -3.10
N ILE A 82 -7.47 -4.88 -2.54
CA ILE A 82 -6.68 -6.06 -2.89
C ILE A 82 -6.86 -6.40 -4.37
N ALA A 83 -8.10 -6.40 -4.88
CA ALA A 83 -8.37 -6.66 -6.29
C ALA A 83 -7.68 -5.63 -7.22
N ASP A 84 -7.71 -4.35 -6.86
CA ASP A 84 -7.00 -3.28 -7.61
C ASP A 84 -5.49 -3.48 -7.57
N ALA A 85 -4.91 -3.84 -6.42
CA ALA A 85 -3.47 -4.12 -6.30
C ALA A 85 -3.05 -5.33 -7.16
N VAL A 86 -3.82 -6.42 -7.13
CA VAL A 86 -3.56 -7.61 -7.95
C VAL A 86 -3.65 -7.27 -9.43
N ALA A 87 -4.68 -6.50 -9.84
CA ALA A 87 -4.83 -6.07 -11.24
C ALA A 87 -3.67 -5.18 -11.73
N ARG A 88 -2.98 -4.48 -10.83
CA ARG A 88 -1.79 -3.66 -11.11
C ARG A 88 -0.48 -4.45 -11.14
N GLY A 89 -0.50 -5.73 -10.81
CA GLY A 89 0.69 -6.60 -10.85
C GLY A 89 1.35 -6.84 -9.50
N ALA A 90 0.64 -6.68 -8.38
CA ALA A 90 1.15 -7.17 -7.10
C ALA A 90 1.55 -8.64 -7.22
N ALA A 91 2.77 -8.97 -6.80
CA ALA A 91 3.26 -10.35 -6.82
C ALA A 91 2.78 -11.16 -5.60
N ALA A 92 2.40 -10.47 -4.52
CA ALA A 92 1.79 -11.07 -3.33
C ALA A 92 1.04 -10.00 -2.51
N VAL A 93 0.17 -10.45 -1.61
CA VAL A 93 -0.65 -9.60 -0.74
C VAL A 93 -0.45 -10.01 0.71
N VAL A 94 -0.34 -9.05 1.63
CA VAL A 94 -0.40 -9.27 3.08
C VAL A 94 -1.78 -8.83 3.59
N ALA A 95 -2.51 -9.67 4.33
CA ALA A 95 -3.81 -9.29 4.91
C ALA A 95 -4.05 -9.93 6.28
N CYS A 96 -4.89 -9.33 7.11
CA CYS A 96 -5.27 -9.90 8.42
C CYS A 96 -6.38 -10.95 8.34
N GLU A 97 -7.20 -10.86 7.31
CA GLU A 97 -8.32 -11.77 7.06
C GLU A 97 -8.08 -12.50 5.74
N ASP A 98 -8.78 -13.62 5.56
CA ASP A 98 -8.80 -14.31 4.28
C ASP A 98 -9.37 -13.38 3.21
N ALA A 99 -8.58 -13.15 2.17
CA ALA A 99 -8.97 -12.35 1.02
C ALA A 99 -9.18 -13.30 -0.17
N PRO A 100 -10.26 -13.12 -0.96
CA PRO A 100 -10.48 -13.89 -2.18
C PRO A 100 -9.55 -13.38 -3.28
N CYS A 101 -8.26 -13.69 -3.16
CA CYS A 101 -7.25 -13.45 -4.18
C CYS A 101 -6.54 -14.78 -4.45
N SER A 102 -7.02 -15.55 -5.44
CA SER A 102 -6.45 -16.87 -5.77
C SER A 102 -5.30 -16.79 -6.78
N SER A 103 -5.07 -15.64 -7.41
CA SER A 103 -4.08 -15.47 -8.47
C SER A 103 -2.68 -15.14 -7.97
N VAL A 104 -2.55 -14.71 -6.71
CA VAL A 104 -1.27 -14.36 -6.08
C VAL A 104 -1.24 -14.88 -4.65
N PRO A 105 -0.05 -15.20 -4.11
CA PRO A 105 0.10 -15.57 -2.71
C PRO A 105 -0.51 -14.57 -1.72
N LEU A 106 -1.15 -15.10 -0.68
CA LEU A 106 -1.67 -14.35 0.45
C LEU A 106 -0.84 -14.65 1.71
N LEU A 107 -0.19 -13.63 2.26
CA LEU A 107 0.47 -13.66 3.55
C LEU A 107 -0.54 -13.22 4.62
N ARG A 108 -1.06 -14.19 5.36
CA ARG A 108 -1.96 -13.92 6.46
C ARG A 108 -1.20 -13.52 7.71
N VAL A 109 -1.53 -12.37 8.28
CA VAL A 109 -0.94 -11.84 9.54
C VAL A 109 -2.02 -11.76 10.63
N HIS A 110 -1.83 -12.50 11.72
CA HIS A 110 -2.74 -12.52 12.86
C HIS A 110 -2.28 -11.59 13.98
#